data_AF-A0A359CIM9-F1
#
_entry.id   AF-A0A359CIM9-F1
#
_cell.length_a   1.000
_cell.length_b   1.000
_cell.length_c   1.000
_cell.angle_alpha   90.00
_cell.angle_beta   90.00
_cell.angle_gamma   90.00
#
_symmetry.space_group_name_H-M   'P 1'
#
loop_
_entity.id
_entity.type
_entity.pdbx_description
1 polymer ?
#
loop_
_entity_poly.entity_id
_entity_poly.type
_entity_poly.pdbx_seq_one_letter_code
_entity_poly.pdbx_strand_id
1 'polypeptide(L)' 'MEEFGNIIKERRKALSITQRELAALAGVGINTLTKIERGEANPSLKVVM' A
#
# COMPACT_ATOMS: atom_id res chain seq x y z
N MET A 1 11.07 -9.10 6.22
CA MET A 1 9.64 -8.79 6.39
C MET A 1 9.13 -7.97 5.20
N GLU A 2 9.48 -8.40 3.97
CA GLU A 2 9.16 -7.71 2.70
C GLU A 2 7.97 -8.36 1.97
N GLU A 3 7.33 -9.35 2.57
CA GLU A 3 6.32 -10.19 1.90
C GLU A 3 4.96 -9.52 1.81
N PHE A 4 4.56 -8.70 2.79
CA PHE A 4 3.19 -8.19 2.85
C PHE A 4 2.85 -7.22 1.69
N GLY A 5 3.76 -6.32 1.35
CA GLY A 5 3.59 -5.41 0.20
C GLY A 5 3.52 -6.15 -1.14
N ASN A 6 4.32 -7.20 -1.28
CA ASN A 6 4.31 -8.04 -2.48
C ASN A 6 3.02 -8.85 -2.62
N ILE A 7 2.51 -9.44 -1.53
CA ILE A 7 1.23 -10.17 -1.52
C ILE A 7 0.08 -9.25 -1.94
N ILE A 8 0.07 -8.01 -1.45
CA ILE A 8 -0.93 -7.01 -1.81
C ILE A 8 -0.87 -6.71 -3.31
N LYS A 9 0.33 -6.51 -3.85
CA LYS A 9 0.55 -6.23 -5.28
C LYS A 9 0.13 -7.41 -6.16
N GLU A 10 0.38 -8.64 -5.72
CA GLU A 10 -0.06 -9.84 -6.43
C GLU A 10 -1.58 -9.98 -6.43
N ARG A 11 -2.24 -9.84 -5.28
CA ARG A 11 -3.71 -9.84 -5.20
C ARG A 11 -4.34 -8.74 -6.06
N ARG A 12 -3.73 -7.56 -6.06
CA ARG A 12 -4.18 -6.43 -6.86
C ARG A 12 -4.17 -6.75 -8.36
N LYS A 13 -3.09 -7.39 -8.83
CA LYS A 13 -2.98 -7.88 -10.21
C LYS A 13 -3.97 -9.01 -10.52
N ALA A 14 -4.16 -9.96 -9.59
CA ALA A 14 -5.12 -11.04 -9.75
C ALA A 14 -6.56 -10.53 -9.89
N LEU A 15 -6.89 -9.44 -9.19
CA LEU A 15 -8.18 -8.76 -9.28
C LEU A 15 -8.27 -7.75 -10.42
N SER A 16 -7.17 -7.50 -11.16
CA SER A 16 -7.07 -6.46 -12.20
C SER A 16 -7.56 -5.08 -11.77
N ILE A 17 -7.32 -4.72 -10.51
CA ILE A 17 -7.68 -3.41 -9.94
C ILE A 17 -6.46 -2.51 -9.79
N THR A 18 -6.70 -1.20 -9.78
CA THR A 18 -5.69 -0.17 -9.54
C THR A 18 -5.38 -0.02 -8.05
N GLN A 19 -4.27 0.63 -7.72
CA GLN A 19 -3.96 0.97 -6.32
C GLN A 19 -5.02 1.90 -5.71
N ARG A 20 -5.66 2.77 -6.52
CA ARG A 20 -6.74 3.65 -6.04
C ARG A 20 -7.97 2.85 -5.61
N GLU A 21 -8.37 1.90 -6.44
CA GLU A 21 -9.52 1.05 -6.15
C GLU A 21 -9.24 0.16 -4.94
N LEU A 22 -8.07 -0.46 -4.86
CA LEU A 22 -7.70 -1.24 -3.69
C LEU A 22 -7.63 -0.38 -2.42
N ALA A 23 -7.12 0.85 -2.51
CA ALA A 23 -7.06 1.78 -1.39
C ALA A 23 -8.48 2.17 -0.92
N ALA A 24 -9.38 2.46 -1.86
CA ALA A 24 -10.78 2.75 -1.57
C ALA A 24 -11.52 1.55 -0.95
N LEU A 25 -11.29 0.34 -1.48
CA LEU A 25 -11.88 -0.90 -0.97
C LEU A 25 -11.36 -1.26 0.42
N ALA A 26 -10.07 -1.02 0.69
CA ALA A 26 -9.45 -1.27 1.99
C ALA A 26 -9.64 -0.11 2.98
N GLY A 27 -10.25 1.01 2.56
CA GLY A 27 -10.43 2.21 3.40
C GLY A 27 -9.12 2.87 3.82
N VAL A 28 -8.04 2.64 3.08
CA VAL A 28 -6.72 3.22 3.36
C VAL A 28 -6.40 4.33 2.37
N GLY A 29 -5.60 5.31 2.77
CA GLY A 29 -5.09 6.31 1.83
C GLY A 29 -4.21 5.66 0.76
N ILE A 30 -4.30 6.11 -0.49
CA ILE A 30 -3.45 5.60 -1.58
C ILE A 30 -1.96 5.69 -1.25
N ASN A 31 -1.53 6.79 -0.61
CA ASN A 31 -0.13 6.97 -0.20
C ASN A 31 0.31 5.90 0.81
N THR A 32 -0.60 5.48 1.70
CA THR A 32 -0.35 4.41 2.67
C THR A 32 -0.22 3.07 1.95
N LEU A 33 -1.14 2.77 1.03
CA LEU A 33 -1.07 1.55 0.22
C LEU A 33 0.22 1.49 -0.62
N THR A 34 0.62 2.59 -1.26
CA THR A 34 1.86 2.68 -2.04
C THR A 34 3.10 2.47 -1.17
N LYS A 35 3.13 3.03 0.05
CA LYS A 35 4.22 2.81 1.02
C LYS A 35 4.30 1.34 1.46
N ILE A 36 3.15 0.71 1.71
CA ILE A 36 3.06 -0.71 2.05
C ILE A 36 3.56 -1.57 0.88
N GLU A 37 3.08 -1.33 -0.35
CA GLU A 37 3.50 -2.08 -1.55
C GLU A 37 4.99 -1.90 -1.89
N ARG A 38 5.59 -0.75 -1.56
CA ARG A 38 7.02 -0.50 -1.75
C ARG A 38 7.91 -1.05 -0.64
N GLY A 39 7.35 -1.58 0.45
CA GLY A 39 8.12 -1.92 1.65
C GLY A 39 8.65 -0.70 2.40
N GLU A 40 8.30 0.51 1.96
CA GLU A 40 8.65 1.79 2.56
C GLU A 40 7.65 2.19 3.66
N ALA A 41 7.09 1.23 4.40
CA ALA A 41 6.26 1.49 5.59
C ALA A 41 7.08 2.04 6.77
N ASN A 42 8.06 2.89 6.48
CA ASN A 42 8.71 3.78 7.42
C ASN A 42 9.16 5.07 6.72
N PRO A 43 8.24 5.97 6.31
CA PRO A 43 8.56 7.37 6.43
C PRO A 43 8.37 7.68 7.91
N SER A 44 9.49 7.83 8.61
CA SER A 44 9.54 8.25 10.00
C SER A 44 8.46 9.29 10.35
N LEU A 45 8.05 9.30 11.61
CA LEU A 45 7.85 10.48 12.46
C LEU A 45 8.33 11.84 11.85
N LYS A 46 7.71 12.28 10.75
CA LYS A 46 7.95 13.53 10.03
C LYS A 46 6.62 13.98 9.43
N VAL A 47 5.61 14.04 10.27
CA VAL A 47 4.42 14.85 9.99
C VAL A 47 4.23 15.97 11.02
N VAL A 48 4.92 15.99 12.17
CA VAL A 48 4.82 17.15 13.07
C VAL A 48 6.12 17.36 13.86
N MET A 49 6.99 18.26 13.36
CA MET A 49 7.40 19.53 14.00
C MET A 49 8.53 20.17 13.19
#